data_AF-A0A5F9C3J3-F1
#
_entry.id   AF-A0A5F9C3J3-F1
#
_cell.length_a   1.000
_cell.length_b   1.000
_cell.length_c   1.000
_cell.angle_alpha   90.00
_cell.angle_beta   90.00
_cell.angle_gamma   90.00
#
_symmetry.space_group_name_H-M   'P 1'
#
loop_
_entity.id
_entity.type
_entity.pdbx_description
1 polymer ?
#
loop_
_entity_poly.entity_id
_entity_poly.type
_entity_poly.pdbx_seq_one_letter_code
_entity_poly.pdbx_strand_id
1 'polypeptide(L)'
;MLRALGGLGLLGARPACRPPALLLLPARGRKTRHDPPAKSKVGLLKTPPAVDPAECYVLMERYRQYRQTVSALRMEFVAEVRKKVHEARAGVLAERKAREDAAEHRELMAWNQAENQRLHELRKRRKTSSPQRTWRHGWRRRWTPRRATTGPSPGRGWWSGRSTGAPRVQ
;
A
#
# COMPACT_ATOMS: atom_id res chain seq x y z
N MET A 1 25.85 -21.63 -29.98
CA MET A 1 25.59 -20.85 -31.21
C MET A 1 24.14 -20.37 -31.16
N LEU A 2 23.94 -19.04 -31.11
CA LEU A 2 22.79 -18.21 -31.53
C LEU A 2 21.35 -18.68 -31.21
N ARG A 3 20.56 -18.04 -30.32
CA ARG A 3 19.90 -16.70 -30.30
C ARG A 3 18.39 -16.81 -30.61
N ALA A 4 17.61 -16.30 -29.66
CA ALA A 4 16.31 -15.61 -29.77
C ALA A 4 15.09 -16.34 -30.37
N LEU A 5 14.06 -16.54 -29.52
CA LEU A 5 12.76 -15.87 -29.71
C LEU A 5 12.23 -15.47 -28.33
N GLY A 6 12.11 -14.15 -28.16
CA GLY A 6 11.41 -13.55 -27.03
C GLY A 6 10.01 -13.12 -27.44
N GLY A 7 9.18 -12.95 -26.42
CA GLY A 7 8.06 -12.01 -26.46
C GLY A 7 6.70 -12.64 -26.64
N LEU A 8 5.96 -12.80 -25.54
CA LEU A 8 4.68 -12.10 -25.28
C LEU A 8 3.99 -12.74 -24.05
N GLY A 9 3.49 -11.89 -23.16
CA GLY A 9 2.35 -12.29 -22.33
C GLY A 9 2.60 -12.55 -20.85
N LEU A 10 3.23 -11.61 -20.13
CA LEU A 10 2.94 -11.43 -18.70
C LEU A 10 2.73 -9.93 -18.43
N LEU A 11 1.59 -9.42 -18.89
CA LEU A 11 0.93 -8.23 -18.33
C LEU A 11 0.38 -8.60 -16.94
N GLY A 12 1.29 -8.94 -16.02
CA GLY A 12 1.00 -9.03 -14.60
C GLY A 12 1.25 -7.66 -13.98
N ALA A 13 0.18 -6.98 -13.59
CA ALA A 13 0.20 -5.71 -12.89
C ALA A 13 1.20 -5.76 -11.71
N ARG A 14 2.38 -5.16 -11.90
CA ARG A 14 3.33 -4.93 -10.80
C ARG A 14 2.72 -3.87 -9.89
N PRO A 15 2.66 -4.08 -8.56
CA PRO A 15 2.28 -3.00 -7.66
C PRO A 15 3.30 -1.87 -7.82
N ALA A 16 2.79 -0.65 -7.98
CA ALA A 16 3.55 0.58 -8.06
C ALA A 16 4.13 0.94 -6.69
N CYS A 17 5.07 0.12 -6.23
CA CYS A 17 5.93 0.40 -5.07
C CYS A 17 7.38 0.22 -5.50
N ARG A 18 7.75 0.75 -6.68
CA ARG A 18 9.15 1.08 -6.94
C ARG A 18 9.37 2.41 -6.21
N PRO A 19 10.17 2.48 -5.14
CA PRO A 19 10.53 3.77 -4.59
C PRO A 19 11.09 4.61 -5.75
N PRO A 20 10.75 5.91 -5.85
CA PRO A 20 11.42 6.78 -6.80
C PRO A 20 12.91 6.51 -6.63
N ALA A 21 13.59 6.21 -7.74
CA ALA A 21 15.01 5.93 -7.71
C ALA A 21 15.64 7.03 -6.88
N LEU A 22 16.03 6.72 -5.64
CA LEU A 22 16.75 7.66 -4.81
C LEU A 22 17.91 8.04 -5.71
N LEU A 23 17.92 9.28 -6.16
CA LEU A 23 19.10 9.89 -6.74
C LEU A 23 20.14 9.63 -5.66
N LEU A 24 20.95 8.60 -5.86
CA LEU A 24 22.02 8.22 -4.97
C LEU A 24 22.91 9.44 -5.00
N LEU A 25 22.69 10.37 -4.06
CA LEU A 25 23.60 11.50 -3.88
C LEU A 25 24.96 10.83 -3.78
N PRO A 26 25.90 11.15 -4.69
CA PRO A 26 27.21 10.56 -4.64
C PRO A 26 27.73 10.76 -3.23
N ALA A 27 28.04 9.65 -2.53
CA ALA A 27 28.64 9.74 -1.21
C ALA A 27 29.90 10.60 -1.38
N ARG A 28 29.91 11.77 -0.74
CA ARG A 28 30.96 12.79 -0.91
C ARG A 28 32.32 12.11 -0.70
N GLY A 29 33.15 12.09 -1.74
CA GLY A 29 34.49 11.48 -1.71
C GLY A 29 34.63 10.06 -2.28
N ARG A 30 33.58 9.42 -2.79
CA ARG A 30 33.70 8.19 -3.61
C ARG A 30 33.70 8.52 -5.09
N LYS A 31 34.49 7.77 -5.87
CA LYS A 31 34.53 7.90 -7.34
C LYS A 31 33.18 7.53 -7.96
N THR A 32 32.72 8.34 -8.90
CA THR A 32 31.57 8.09 -9.76
C THR A 32 31.95 7.19 -10.93
N ARG A 33 30.96 6.76 -11.72
CA ARG A 33 31.18 5.95 -12.94
C ARG A 33 31.99 6.69 -14.00
N HIS A 34 31.87 8.02 -14.09
CA HIS A 34 32.51 8.83 -15.11
C HIS A 34 33.88 9.36 -14.68
N ASP A 35 34.27 9.12 -13.42
CA ASP A 35 35.57 9.57 -12.92
C ASP A 35 36.68 8.64 -13.44
N PRO A 36 37.79 9.20 -13.95
CA PRO A 36 38.89 8.38 -14.41
C PRO A 36 39.54 7.60 -13.26
N PRO A 37 40.05 6.38 -13.53
CA PRO A 37 40.91 5.68 -12.60
C PRO A 37 42.19 6.49 -12.35
N ALA A 38 42.80 6.33 -11.17
CA ALA A 38 44.06 7.02 -10.87
C ALA A 38 45.18 6.42 -11.72
N LYS A 39 46.12 7.25 -12.20
CA LYS A 39 47.26 6.80 -13.02
C LYS A 39 48.02 5.63 -12.38
N SER A 40 48.23 5.68 -11.07
CA SER A 40 48.90 4.62 -10.28
C SER A 40 48.11 3.29 -10.17
N LYS A 41 46.83 3.27 -10.57
CA LYS A 41 45.95 2.10 -10.52
C LYS A 41 45.57 1.56 -11.90
N VAL A 42 45.88 2.27 -12.99
CA VAL A 42 45.52 1.86 -14.37
C VAL A 42 46.13 0.51 -14.75
N GLY A 43 47.36 0.22 -14.32
CA GLY A 43 48.04 -1.05 -14.57
C GLY A 43 48.08 -1.99 -13.37
N LEU A 44 47.42 -1.65 -12.25
CA LEU A 44 47.49 -2.49 -11.04
C LEU A 44 46.54 -3.68 -11.15
N LEU A 45 47.10 -4.86 -11.35
CA LEU A 45 46.39 -6.12 -11.25
C LEU A 45 46.45 -6.66 -9.82
N LYS A 46 45.35 -7.27 -9.35
CA LYS A 46 45.33 -7.93 -8.04
C LYS A 46 46.01 -9.29 -8.16
N THR A 47 47.17 -9.43 -7.54
CA THR A 47 47.86 -10.72 -7.43
C THR A 47 47.19 -11.56 -6.34
N PRO A 48 46.79 -12.81 -6.63
CA PRO A 48 46.25 -13.70 -5.60
C PRO A 48 47.33 -14.01 -4.56
N PRO A 49 46.96 -14.11 -3.27
CA PRO A 49 47.90 -14.54 -2.25
C PRO A 49 48.29 -16.02 -2.45
N ALA A 50 49.45 -16.41 -1.90
CA ALA A 50 49.82 -17.82 -1.81
C ALA A 50 48.82 -18.57 -0.91
N VAL A 51 48.53 -19.83 -1.26
CA VAL A 51 47.53 -20.66 -0.57
C VAL A 51 48.17 -22.00 -0.21
N ASP A 52 48.08 -22.39 1.06
CA ASP A 52 48.41 -23.75 1.50
C ASP A 52 47.29 -24.73 1.11
N PRO A 53 47.56 -25.80 0.34
CA PRO A 53 46.54 -26.75 -0.08
C PRO A 53 45.85 -27.48 1.09
N ALA A 54 46.58 -27.78 2.17
CA ALA A 54 46.00 -28.51 3.31
C ALA A 54 44.99 -27.65 4.08
N GLU A 55 45.38 -26.43 4.44
CA GLU A 55 44.46 -25.45 5.05
C GLU A 55 43.28 -25.12 4.14
N CYS A 56 43.51 -24.92 2.84
CA CYS A 56 42.46 -24.59 1.88
C CYS A 56 41.37 -25.68 1.85
N TYR A 57 41.75 -26.96 1.82
CA TYR A 57 40.80 -28.07 1.83
C TYR A 57 39.96 -28.10 3.12
N VAL A 58 40.60 -27.94 4.28
CA VAL A 58 39.91 -27.92 5.57
C VAL A 58 38.92 -26.75 5.64
N LEU A 59 39.32 -25.57 5.17
CA LEU A 59 38.43 -24.41 5.12
C LEU A 59 37.26 -24.64 4.17
N MET A 60 37.49 -25.19 2.98
CA MET A 60 36.43 -25.49 2.02
C MET A 60 35.34 -26.38 2.64
N GLU A 61 35.72 -27.46 3.31
CA GLU A 61 34.76 -28.37 3.93
C GLU A 61 34.05 -27.73 5.13
N ARG A 62 34.76 -26.97 5.98
CA ARG A 62 34.13 -26.22 7.08
C ARG A 62 33.12 -25.20 6.57
N TYR A 63 33.44 -24.47 5.50
CA TYR A 63 32.52 -23.52 4.90
C TYR A 63 31.33 -24.22 4.24
N ARG A 64 31.53 -25.38 3.61
CA ARG A 64 30.44 -26.20 3.06
C ARG A 64 29.46 -26.61 4.16
N GLN A 65 29.98 -27.21 5.23
CA GLN A 65 29.17 -27.66 6.38
C GLN A 65 28.46 -26.47 7.05
N TYR A 66 29.18 -25.39 7.32
CA TYR A 66 28.60 -24.18 7.91
C TYR A 66 27.46 -23.61 7.06
N ARG A 67 27.68 -23.46 5.75
CA ARG A 67 26.66 -22.93 4.83
C ARG A 67 25.46 -23.85 4.73
N GLN A 68 25.65 -25.17 4.78
CA GLN A 68 24.56 -26.13 4.81
C GLN A 68 23.71 -25.93 6.07
N THR A 69 24.33 -25.88 7.25
CA THR A 69 23.63 -25.68 8.54
C THR A 69 22.90 -24.35 8.57
N VAL A 70 23.55 -23.24 8.20
CA VAL A 70 22.92 -21.92 8.20
C VAL A 70 21.81 -21.82 7.15
N SER A 71 21.93 -22.51 6.02
CA SER A 71 20.86 -22.57 5.02
C SER A 71 19.64 -23.34 5.55
N ALA A 72 19.86 -24.45 6.27
CA ALA A 72 18.79 -25.18 6.94
C ALA A 72 18.08 -24.29 7.99
N LEU A 73 18.84 -23.63 8.86
CA LEU A 73 18.28 -22.68 9.84
C LEU A 73 17.49 -21.55 9.18
N ARG A 74 17.96 -21.02 8.04
CA ARG A 74 17.21 -20.02 7.27
C ARG A 74 15.87 -20.56 6.79
N MET A 75 15.80 -21.82 6.35
CA MET A 75 14.55 -22.43 5.91
C MET A 75 13.56 -22.59 7.06
N GLU A 76 14.03 -22.96 8.25
CA GLU A 76 13.21 -22.99 9.47
C GLU A 76 12.62 -21.60 9.77
N PHE A 77 13.44 -20.55 9.80
CA PHE A 77 12.96 -19.19 10.05
C PHE A 77 11.99 -18.69 8.97
N VAL A 78 12.23 -19.04 7.70
CA VAL A 78 11.30 -18.71 6.62
C VAL A 78 9.96 -19.43 6.80
N ALA A 79 9.97 -20.70 7.22
CA ALA A 79 8.76 -21.46 7.51
C ALA A 79 7.98 -20.86 8.69
N GLU A 80 8.67 -20.47 9.76
CA GLU A 80 8.07 -19.79 10.91
C GLU A 80 7.42 -18.46 10.53
N VAL A 81 8.12 -17.63 9.74
CA VAL A 81 7.56 -16.35 9.27
C VAL A 81 6.33 -16.59 8.41
N ARG A 82 6.37 -17.56 7.49
CA ARG A 82 5.21 -17.91 6.66
C ARG A 82 4.04 -18.41 7.50
N LYS A 83 4.30 -19.25 8.51
CA LYS A 83 3.30 -19.76 9.44
C LYS A 83 2.63 -18.62 10.21
N LYS A 84 3.41 -17.70 10.79
CA LYS A 84 2.90 -16.52 11.50
C LYS A 84 2.04 -15.61 10.61
N VAL A 85 2.47 -15.38 9.36
CA VAL A 85 1.68 -14.61 8.39
C VAL A 85 0.36 -15.31 8.06
N HIS A 86 0.38 -16.62 7.89
CA HIS A 86 -0.83 -17.40 7.64
C HIS A 86 -1.78 -17.36 8.85
N GLU A 87 -1.28 -17.59 10.06
CA GLU A 87 -2.05 -17.53 11.30
C GLU A 87 -2.64 -16.13 11.56
N ALA A 88 -1.92 -15.06 11.23
CA ALA A 88 -2.45 -13.71 11.35
C ALA A 88 -3.59 -13.43 10.35
N ARG A 89 -3.57 -14.05 9.17
CA ARG A 89 -4.57 -13.82 8.12
C ARG A 89 -5.79 -14.73 8.23
N ALA A 90 -5.55 -16.01 8.51
CA ALA A 90 -6.55 -17.09 8.46
C ALA A 90 -6.37 -18.06 9.64
N GLY A 91 -5.78 -17.60 10.74
CA GLY A 91 -5.72 -18.38 11.97
C GLY A 91 -7.11 -18.51 12.58
N VAL A 92 -7.36 -19.65 13.23
CA VAL A 92 -8.64 -19.94 13.90
C VAL A 92 -9.04 -18.84 14.87
N LEU A 93 -8.08 -18.26 15.61
CA LEU A 93 -8.33 -17.14 16.51
C LEU A 93 -8.72 -15.86 15.77
N ALA A 94 -8.06 -15.57 14.64
CA ALA A 94 -8.39 -14.42 13.81
C ALA A 94 -9.79 -14.55 13.22
N GLU A 95 -10.18 -15.75 12.76
CA GLU A 95 -11.53 -16.01 12.26
C GLU A 95 -12.60 -15.93 13.35
N ARG A 96 -12.34 -16.50 14.53
CA ARG A 96 -13.28 -16.43 15.68
C ARG A 96 -13.52 -14.98 16.08
N LYS A 97 -12.46 -14.21 16.26
CA LYS A 97 -12.55 -12.80 16.57
C LYS A 97 -13.30 -12.01 15.49
N ALA A 98 -13.02 -12.27 14.21
CA ALA A 98 -13.73 -11.61 13.12
C ALA A 98 -15.24 -11.93 13.13
N ARG A 99 -15.65 -13.13 13.56
CA ARG A 99 -17.07 -13.48 13.74
C ARG A 99 -17.69 -12.79 14.94
N GLU A 100 -16.98 -12.73 16.06
CA GLU A 100 -17.40 -12.01 17.27
C GLU A 100 -17.58 -10.51 16.97
N ASP A 101 -16.57 -9.86 16.39
CA ASP A 101 -16.60 -8.45 15.99
C ASP A 101 -17.77 -8.17 15.02
N ALA A 102 -18.04 -9.08 14.08
CA ALA A 102 -19.16 -8.95 13.15
C ALA A 102 -20.53 -9.13 13.82
N ALA A 103 -20.63 -9.98 14.84
CA ALA A 103 -21.85 -10.16 15.64
C ALA A 103 -22.12 -8.93 16.49
N GLU A 104 -21.11 -8.44 17.22
CA GLU A 104 -21.18 -7.20 18.00
C GLU A 104 -21.59 -6.01 17.12
N HIS A 105 -21.00 -5.89 15.93
CA HIS A 105 -21.38 -4.84 14.99
C HIS A 105 -22.86 -4.93 14.60
N ARG A 106 -23.40 -6.13 14.36
CA ARG A 106 -24.83 -6.31 14.03
C ARG A 106 -25.72 -5.92 15.21
N GLU A 107 -25.34 -6.29 16.43
CA GLU A 107 -26.05 -5.91 17.65
C GLU A 107 -26.07 -4.39 17.83
N LEU A 108 -24.93 -3.72 17.65
CA LEU A 108 -24.84 -2.26 17.70
C LEU A 108 -25.68 -1.59 16.62
N MET A 109 -25.72 -2.14 15.40
CA MET A 109 -26.57 -1.61 14.33
C MET A 109 -28.06 -1.81 14.63
N ALA A 110 -28.46 -2.95 15.20
CA ALA A 110 -29.83 -3.21 15.61
C ALA A 110 -30.27 -2.25 16.73
N TRP A 111 -29.40 -2.04 17.72
CA TRP A 111 -29.64 -1.07 18.80
C TRP A 111 -29.77 0.36 18.25
N ASN A 112 -28.89 0.77 17.33
CA ASN A 112 -28.94 2.09 16.70
C ASN A 112 -30.26 2.28 15.93
N GLN A 113 -30.72 1.26 15.21
CA GLN A 113 -32.00 1.30 14.50
C GLN A 113 -33.18 1.44 15.47
N ALA A 114 -33.20 0.67 16.56
CA ALA A 114 -34.25 0.75 17.57
C ALA A 114 -34.29 2.15 18.22
N GLU A 115 -33.15 2.72 18.56
CA GLU A 115 -33.07 4.07 19.14
C GLU A 115 -33.48 5.14 18.13
N ASN A 116 -33.08 5.01 16.85
CA ASN A 116 -33.52 5.91 15.80
C ASN A 116 -35.05 5.86 15.58
N GLN A 117 -35.65 4.66 15.66
CA GLN A 117 -37.10 4.50 15.58
C GLN A 117 -37.80 5.20 16.75
N ARG A 118 -37.30 5.00 17.98
CA ARG A 118 -37.81 5.69 19.18
C ARG A 118 -37.76 7.22 19.02
N LEU A 119 -36.62 7.76 18.59
CA LEU A 119 -36.45 9.19 18.35
C LEU A 119 -37.32 9.70 17.20
N HIS A 120 -37.56 8.88 16.18
CA HIS A 120 -38.44 9.22 15.06
C HIS A 120 -39.89 9.37 15.51
N GLU A 121 -40.39 8.47 16.35
CA GLU A 121 -41.74 8.55 16.91
C GLU A 121 -41.90 9.79 17.81
N LEU A 122 -40.90 10.10 18.65
CA LEU A 122 -40.89 11.35 19.41
C LEU A 122 -40.91 12.59 18.50
N ARG A 123 -40.15 12.57 17.39
CA ARG A 123 -40.13 13.65 16.40
C ARG A 123 -41.48 13.80 15.70
N LYS A 124 -42.17 12.71 15.35
CA LYS A 124 -43.54 12.74 14.80
C LYS A 124 -44.50 13.40 15.79
N ARG A 125 -44.50 12.97 17.06
CA ARG A 125 -45.33 13.56 18.12
C ARG A 125 -45.07 15.05 18.33
N ARG A 126 -43.80 15.47 18.29
CA ARG A 126 -43.43 16.89 18.37
C ARG A 126 -43.93 17.70 17.15
N LYS A 127 -43.88 17.11 15.95
CA LYS A 127 -44.39 17.75 14.72
C LYS A 127 -45.91 17.87 14.72
N THR A 128 -46.65 16.91 15.25
CA THR A 128 -48.12 17.01 15.38
C THR A 128 -48.55 18.00 16.47
N SER A 129 -47.76 18.15 17.54
CA SER A 129 -48.00 19.16 18.59
C SER A 129 -47.57 20.58 18.18
N SER A 130 -46.72 20.74 17.16
CA SER A 130 -46.33 22.05 16.64
C SER A 130 -47.33 22.50 15.56
N PRO A 131 -48.05 23.62 15.74
CA PRO A 131 -48.84 24.20 14.66
C PRO A 131 -47.94 24.48 13.47
N GLN A 132 -48.44 24.19 12.26
CA GLN A 132 -47.76 24.43 11.00
C GLN A 132 -47.42 25.92 10.84
N ARG A 133 -46.27 26.36 11.38
CA ARG A 133 -45.69 27.65 11.03
C ARG A 133 -45.17 27.54 9.61
N THR A 134 -45.99 28.03 8.70
CA THR A 134 -45.74 28.22 7.28
C THR A 134 -44.38 28.89 7.03
N TRP A 135 -43.35 28.10 6.71
CA TRP A 135 -42.13 28.59 6.04
C TRP A 135 -42.24 28.51 4.51
N ARG A 136 -43.47 28.41 3.99
CA ARG A 136 -43.75 28.24 2.56
C ARG A 136 -43.94 29.54 1.77
N HIS A 137 -43.51 30.72 2.25
CA HIS A 137 -43.62 31.95 1.44
C HIS A 137 -42.41 32.92 1.49
N GLY A 138 -41.20 32.46 1.86
CA GLY A 138 -40.02 33.35 1.96
C GLY A 138 -38.97 33.24 0.84
N TRP A 139 -38.83 32.07 0.20
CA TRP A 139 -37.60 31.76 -0.57
C TRP A 139 -37.73 31.88 -2.09
N ARG A 140 -38.92 32.24 -2.63
CA ARG A 140 -39.18 32.33 -4.08
C ARG A 140 -39.10 33.76 -4.66
N ARG A 141 -38.44 34.71 -4.00
CA ARG A 141 -38.24 36.06 -4.56
C ARG A 141 -36.82 36.61 -4.32
N ARG A 142 -35.78 35.84 -4.64
CA ARG A 142 -34.42 36.42 -4.79
C ARG A 142 -33.43 35.56 -5.56
N TRP A 143 -33.83 34.95 -6.67
CA TRP A 143 -32.86 34.41 -7.65
C TRP A 143 -33.42 34.56 -9.05
N THR A 144 -33.43 35.80 -9.54
CA THR A 144 -33.41 36.07 -10.97
C THR A 144 -31.94 36.22 -11.37
N PRO A 145 -31.37 35.38 -12.26
CA PRO A 145 -30.08 35.67 -12.84
C PRO A 145 -30.28 36.83 -13.83
N ARG A 146 -29.96 38.06 -13.41
CA ARG A 146 -29.78 39.15 -14.37
C ARG A 146 -28.50 38.89 -15.15
N ARG A 147 -28.61 39.07 -16.46
CA ARG A 147 -27.60 38.84 -17.50
C ARG A 147 -26.24 39.45 -17.16
N ALA A 148 -25.24 38.71 -17.61
CA ALA A 148 -23.85 39.05 -17.88
C ALA A 148 -23.49 40.54 -18.04
N THR A 149 -22.46 40.94 -17.30
CA THR A 149 -21.45 41.93 -17.73
C THR A 149 -20.07 41.46 -17.26
N THR A 150 -19.34 40.90 -18.22
CA THR A 150 -17.89 40.95 -18.51
C THR A 150 -16.88 41.33 -17.40
N GLY A 151 -16.00 40.36 -17.08
CA GLY A 151 -14.55 40.55 -16.80
C GLY A 151 -14.07 40.50 -15.33
N PRO A 152 -12.78 40.19 -15.07
CA PRO A 152 -11.98 39.05 -15.56
C PRO A 152 -11.53 38.10 -14.43
N SER A 153 -11.09 36.91 -14.85
CA SER A 153 -10.57 35.77 -14.08
C SER A 153 -9.43 36.10 -13.10
N PRO A 154 -9.38 35.43 -11.93
CA PRO A 154 -8.24 34.54 -11.61
C PRO A 154 -8.76 33.25 -10.96
N GLY A 155 -8.39 32.05 -11.44
CA GLY A 155 -7.13 31.46 -11.04
C GLY A 155 -7.38 30.26 -10.10
N ARG A 156 -7.61 29.09 -10.71
CA ARG A 156 -7.27 27.73 -10.23
C ARG A 156 -7.43 27.41 -8.74
N GLY A 157 -8.29 26.43 -8.46
CA GLY A 157 -7.85 25.36 -7.57
C GLY A 157 -8.89 24.36 -7.08
N TRP A 158 -8.75 23.11 -7.53
CA TRP A 158 -9.02 21.81 -6.85
C TRP A 158 -10.47 21.63 -6.32
N TRP A 159 -11.25 20.63 -6.72
CA TRP A 159 -11.18 19.23 -6.30
C TRP A 159 -11.93 18.35 -7.33
N SER A 160 -11.24 17.44 -8.00
CA SER A 160 -11.88 16.38 -8.81
C SER A 160 -11.87 15.07 -8.02
N GLY A 161 -12.96 14.79 -7.30
CA GLY A 161 -13.23 13.47 -6.75
C GLY A 161 -13.84 12.58 -7.83
N ARG A 162 -13.06 11.62 -8.34
CA ARG A 162 -13.52 10.58 -9.26
C ARG A 162 -14.50 9.65 -8.56
N SER A 163 -15.63 9.45 -9.22
CA SER A 163 -16.56 8.35 -9.04
C SER A 163 -15.90 7.02 -9.43
N THR A 164 -15.89 6.05 -8.51
CA THR A 164 -15.68 4.64 -8.83
C THR A 164 -17.03 3.93 -8.75
N GLY A 165 -17.48 3.43 -9.90
CA GLY A 165 -18.73 2.71 -10.07
C GLY A 165 -18.73 1.35 -9.39
N ALA A 166 -19.90 0.98 -8.87
CA ALA A 166 -20.23 -0.37 -8.41
C ALA A 166 -20.52 -1.29 -9.62
N PRO A 167 -20.19 -2.59 -9.56
CA PRO A 167 -20.51 -3.53 -10.64
C PRO A 167 -21.98 -3.97 -10.58
N ARG A 168 -22.61 -4.04 -11.76
CA ARG A 168 -23.89 -4.72 -11.99
C ARG A 168 -23.70 -6.23 -11.92
N VAL A 169 -24.58 -6.89 -11.17
CA VAL A 169 -24.78 -8.34 -11.18
C VAL A 169 -25.69 -8.68 -12.37
N GLN A 170 -25.32 -9.71 -13.14
CA GLN A 170 -26.24 -10.46 -14.00
C GLN A 170 -26.65 -11.73 -13.25
#